data_AF-A0AAN6REV7-F1
#
_entry.id   AF-A0AAN6REV7-F1
#
_cell.length_a   1.000
_cell.length_b   1.000
_cell.length_c   1.000
_cell.angle_alpha   90.00
_cell.angle_beta   90.00
_cell.angle_gamma   90.00
#
_symmetry.space_group_name_H-M   'P 1'
#
loop_
_entity.id
_entity.type
_entity.pdbx_description
1 polymer ?
#
loop_
_entity_poly.entity_id
_entity_poly.type
_entity_poly.pdbx_seq_one_letter_code
_entity_poly.pdbx_strand_id
1 'polypeptide(L)'
;MRFFITISAFAAIAFALPSADSPIAMISRFTQSDECQLPETPAACSGATQKDVIVQYGKSTTQAQKDLFLNAAKAAGATVHGAINSFGFTAFIPESVITLMAAHGATCGLKIYDNACAGVPWCGEAPC
;
A
#
# COMPACT_ATOMS: atom_id res chain seq x y z
N MET A 1 -47.60 -35.23 -52.23
CA MET A 1 -48.36 -34.70 -51.08
C MET A 1 -47.51 -34.80 -49.84
N ARG A 2 -47.42 -33.70 -49.06
CA ARG A 2 -46.85 -33.55 -47.71
C ARG A 2 -45.31 -33.58 -47.58
N PHE A 3 -44.71 -32.40 -47.76
CA PHE A 3 -43.43 -32.05 -47.17
C PHE A 3 -43.63 -31.82 -45.66
N PHE A 4 -42.97 -32.63 -44.82
CA PHE A 4 -42.87 -32.39 -43.40
C PHE A 4 -41.69 -31.42 -43.17
N ILE A 5 -42.01 -30.17 -42.83
CA ILE A 5 -41.03 -29.17 -42.38
C ILE A 5 -40.95 -29.30 -40.87
N THR A 6 -39.85 -29.86 -40.37
CA THR A 6 -39.49 -29.86 -38.96
C THR A 6 -39.09 -28.43 -38.56
N ILE A 7 -39.92 -27.80 -37.74
CA ILE A 7 -39.67 -26.46 -37.18
C ILE A 7 -38.68 -26.63 -36.02
N SER A 8 -37.43 -26.24 -36.24
CA SER A 8 -36.43 -26.13 -35.17
C SER A 8 -36.80 -24.98 -34.24
N ALA A 9 -37.10 -25.31 -32.98
CA ALA A 9 -37.38 -24.33 -31.94
C ALA A 9 -36.10 -23.55 -31.57
N PHE A 10 -36.17 -22.22 -31.67
CA PHE A 10 -35.15 -21.30 -31.15
C PHE A 10 -35.19 -21.34 -29.62
N ALA A 11 -34.21 -21.98 -29.00
CA ALA A 11 -34.02 -21.89 -27.55
C ALA A 11 -33.44 -20.51 -27.22
N ALA A 12 -34.27 -19.62 -26.66
CA ALA A 12 -33.83 -18.35 -26.11
C ALA A 12 -33.00 -18.61 -24.84
N ILE A 13 -31.69 -18.44 -24.93
CA ILE A 13 -30.81 -18.39 -23.76
C ILE A 13 -31.02 -17.02 -23.12
N ALA A 14 -31.85 -16.98 -22.07
CA ALA A 14 -31.90 -15.83 -21.19
C ALA A 14 -30.58 -15.76 -20.41
N PHE A 15 -29.66 -14.91 -20.84
CA PHE A 15 -28.54 -14.51 -20.00
C PHE A 15 -29.12 -13.76 -18.81
N ALA A 16 -29.15 -14.41 -17.65
CA ALA A 16 -29.38 -13.74 -16.38
C ALA A 16 -28.22 -12.75 -16.19
N LEU A 17 -28.49 -11.47 -16.46
CA LEU A 17 -27.58 -10.40 -16.08
C LEU A 17 -27.38 -10.48 -14.57
N PRO A 18 -26.13 -10.49 -14.06
CA PRO A 18 -25.91 -10.41 -12.62
C PRO A 18 -26.61 -9.15 -12.13
N SER A 19 -27.49 -9.32 -11.15
CA SER A 19 -28.17 -8.22 -10.47
C SER A 19 -27.11 -7.22 -10.04
N ALA A 20 -27.21 -5.98 -10.53
CA ALA A 20 -26.29 -4.92 -10.18
C ALA A 20 -26.29 -4.76 -8.65
N ASP A 21 -25.17 -5.09 -8.02
CA ASP A 21 -24.97 -4.84 -6.60
C ASP A 21 -25.23 -3.35 -6.33
N SER A 22 -25.97 -3.05 -5.27
CA SER A 22 -26.15 -1.66 -4.86
C SER A 22 -24.79 -1.03 -4.55
N PRO A 23 -24.60 0.28 -4.78
CA PRO A 23 -23.33 0.95 -4.47
C PRO A 23 -22.88 0.73 -3.02
N ILE A 24 -23.82 0.57 -2.09
CA ILE A 24 -23.57 0.27 -0.67
C ILE A 24 -23.00 -1.15 -0.50
N ALA A 25 -23.52 -2.14 -1.21
CA ALA A 25 -23.00 -3.51 -1.18
C ALA A 25 -21.60 -3.60 -1.79
N MET A 26 -21.31 -2.79 -2.81
CA MET A 26 -19.98 -2.69 -3.41
C MET A 26 -18.98 -2.05 -2.44
N ILE A 27 -19.32 -0.94 -1.79
CA ILE A 27 -18.47 -0.29 -0.77
C ILE A 27 -18.23 -1.23 0.42
N SER A 28 -19.27 -1.91 0.91
CA SER A 28 -19.14 -2.85 2.02
C SER A 28 -18.16 -3.99 1.72
N ARG A 29 -18.12 -4.47 0.47
CA ARG A 29 -17.15 -5.49 0.04
C ARG A 29 -15.72 -4.96 -0.01
N PHE A 30 -15.52 -3.72 -0.45
CA PHE A 30 -14.19 -3.08 -0.42
C PHE A 30 -13.72 -2.78 0.99
N THR A 31 -14.60 -2.41 1.92
CA THR A 31 -14.21 -2.19 3.32
C THR A 31 -13.93 -3.49 4.08
N GLN A 32 -14.42 -4.62 3.59
CA GLN A 32 -14.25 -5.95 4.21
C GLN A 32 -13.22 -6.82 3.49
N SER A 33 -12.69 -6.37 2.36
CA SER A 33 -11.64 -7.09 1.64
C SER A 33 -10.33 -7.00 2.42
N ASP A 34 -9.64 -8.13 2.58
CA ASP A 34 -8.37 -8.22 3.32
C ASP A 34 -7.30 -7.27 2.75
N GLU A 35 -7.42 -6.91 1.47
CA GLU A 35 -6.57 -5.96 0.75
C GLU A 35 -6.75 -4.50 1.18
N CYS A 36 -7.82 -4.18 1.93
CA CYS A 36 -8.08 -2.84 2.47
C CYS A 36 -7.91 -2.76 3.99
N GLN A 37 -7.45 -3.83 4.63
CA GLN A 37 -7.06 -3.76 6.03
C GLN A 37 -5.70 -3.04 6.12
N LEU A 38 -5.69 -1.88 6.78
CA LEU A 38 -4.44 -1.21 7.11
C LEU A 38 -3.57 -2.20 7.91
N PRO A 39 -2.31 -2.43 7.51
CA PRO A 39 -1.45 -3.36 8.20
C PRO A 39 -1.32 -2.97 9.67
N GLU A 40 -1.44 -3.95 10.56
CA GLU A 40 -1.29 -3.72 11.99
C GLU A 40 0.14 -3.26 12.29
N THR A 41 0.26 -2.14 13.00
CA THR A 41 1.55 -1.63 13.46
C THR A 41 2.19 -2.64 14.41
N PRO A 42 3.35 -3.25 14.07
CA PRO A 42 4.02 -4.17 14.97
C PRO A 42 4.51 -3.42 16.23
N ALA A 43 4.43 -4.08 17.39
CA ALA A 43 5.02 -3.55 18.61
C ALA A 43 6.55 -3.46 18.46
N ALA A 44 7.14 -2.27 18.61
CA ALA A 44 8.60 -2.14 18.65
C ALA A 44 9.18 -2.80 19.91
N CYS A 45 10.47 -3.17 19.89
CA CYS A 45 11.18 -3.79 21.03
C CYS A 45 11.08 -3.01 22.37
N SER A 46 10.66 -1.74 22.36
CA SER A 46 10.44 -0.90 23.55
C SER A 46 8.97 -0.60 23.88
N GLY A 47 8.00 -1.19 23.15
CA GLY A 47 6.59 -0.81 23.25
C GLY A 47 6.26 0.55 22.63
N ALA A 48 7.20 1.19 21.94
CA ALA A 48 6.97 2.44 21.23
C ALA A 48 6.02 2.23 20.05
N THR A 49 5.03 3.12 19.92
CA THR A 49 4.12 3.16 18.78
C THR A 49 4.93 3.41 17.51
N GLN A 50 4.82 2.51 16.53
CA GLN A 50 5.40 2.73 15.21
C GLN A 50 4.38 3.46 14.32
N LYS A 51 4.86 4.26 13.38
CA LYS A 51 4.03 4.86 12.33
C LYS A 51 4.39 4.25 11.00
N ASP A 52 3.38 4.03 10.18
CA ASP A 52 3.56 3.67 8.78
C ASP A 52 4.07 4.89 8.00
N VAL A 53 5.26 4.79 7.41
CA VAL A 53 5.89 5.92 6.72
C VAL A 53 6.56 5.56 5.41
N ILE A 54 6.58 6.51 4.48
CA ILE A 54 7.46 6.53 3.30
C ILE A 54 8.61 7.46 3.63
N VAL A 55 9.83 6.91 3.59
CA VAL A 55 11.06 7.68 3.64
C VAL A 55 11.57 7.86 2.22
N GLN A 56 11.45 9.07 1.69
CA GLN A 56 11.95 9.47 0.38
C GLN A 56 13.34 10.09 0.50
N TYR A 57 14.31 9.57 -0.26
CA TYR A 57 15.65 10.13 -0.37
C TYR A 57 15.66 11.40 -1.23
N GLY A 58 16.53 12.35 -0.87
CA GLY A 58 16.79 13.52 -1.68
C GLY A 58 17.62 13.17 -2.93
N LYS A 59 17.55 14.03 -3.95
CA LYS A 59 18.30 13.85 -5.21
C LYS A 59 19.82 13.76 -5.00
N SER A 60 20.33 14.41 -3.96
CA SER A 60 21.75 14.45 -3.59
C SER A 60 22.13 13.46 -2.50
N THR A 61 21.22 12.59 -2.05
CA THR A 61 21.52 11.60 -1.01
C THR A 61 22.47 10.54 -1.55
N THR A 62 23.65 10.42 -0.95
CA THR A 62 24.66 9.42 -1.36
C THR A 62 24.24 8.01 -0.96
N GLN A 63 24.81 6.98 -1.58
CA GLN A 63 24.49 5.59 -1.23
C GLN A 63 24.74 5.30 0.26
N ALA A 64 25.85 5.81 0.81
CA ALA A 64 26.17 5.66 2.22
C ALA A 64 25.12 6.29 3.15
N GLN A 65 24.53 7.43 2.76
CA GLN A 65 23.45 8.05 3.51
C GLN A 65 22.15 7.25 3.41
N LYS A 66 21.83 6.70 2.22
CA LYS A 66 20.66 5.81 2.05
C LYS A 66 20.78 4.59 2.97
N ASP A 67 21.94 3.95 2.97
CA ASP A 67 22.22 2.78 3.79
C ASP A 67 22.17 3.13 5.29
N LEU A 68 22.68 4.30 5.68
CA LEU A 68 22.59 4.81 7.05
C LEU A 68 21.14 4.91 7.52
N PHE A 69 20.27 5.57 6.75
CA PHE A 69 18.86 5.76 7.13
C PHE A 69 18.09 4.44 7.19
N LEU A 70 18.32 3.54 6.22
CA LEU A 70 17.69 2.23 6.20
C LEU A 70 18.14 1.36 7.39
N ASN A 71 19.43 1.35 7.69
CA ASN A 71 19.98 0.57 8.79
C ASN A 71 19.61 1.16 10.16
N ALA A 72 19.53 2.49 10.29
CA ALA A 72 19.05 3.15 11.50
C ALA A 72 17.59 2.78 11.81
N ALA A 73 16.72 2.78 10.80
CA ALA A 73 15.34 2.32 10.95
C ALA A 73 15.29 0.86 11.43
N LYS A 74 16.00 -0.05 10.74
CA LYS A 74 16.06 -1.48 11.12
C LYS A 74 16.61 -1.69 12.54
N ALA A 75 17.69 -1.00 12.89
CA ALA A 75 18.31 -1.09 14.22
C ALA A 75 17.38 -0.62 15.33
N ALA A 76 16.48 0.32 15.02
CA ALA A 76 15.47 0.79 15.96
C ALA A 76 14.22 -0.11 16.04
N GLY A 77 14.21 -1.25 15.34
CA GLY A 77 13.09 -2.19 15.34
C GLY A 77 12.00 -1.89 14.32
N ALA A 78 12.30 -1.07 13.30
CA ALA A 78 11.37 -0.82 12.21
C ALA A 78 11.10 -2.07 11.37
N THR A 79 9.85 -2.25 10.96
CA THR A 79 9.47 -3.26 9.97
C THR A 79 9.49 -2.64 8.58
N VAL A 80 10.50 -2.96 7.77
CA VAL A 80 10.65 -2.44 6.40
C VAL A 80 9.89 -3.33 5.42
N HIS A 81 8.87 -2.78 4.77
CA HIS A 81 8.03 -3.50 3.79
C HIS A 81 8.67 -3.58 2.40
N GLY A 82 9.47 -2.57 2.03
CA GLY A 82 10.15 -2.56 0.74
C GLY A 82 11.04 -1.34 0.57
N ALA A 83 12.16 -1.53 -0.13
CA ALA A 83 12.97 -0.42 -0.62
C ALA A 83 12.59 -0.12 -2.07
N ILE A 84 12.19 1.12 -2.34
CA ILE A 84 11.88 1.61 -3.68
C ILE A 84 13.20 2.08 -4.29
N ASN A 85 13.65 1.39 -5.34
CA ASN A 85 14.96 1.57 -5.97
C ASN A 85 15.39 3.04 -6.09
N SER A 86 16.52 3.38 -5.44
CA SER A 86 17.13 4.73 -5.38
C SER A 86 16.27 5.87 -4.85
N PHE A 87 14.99 5.62 -4.61
CA PHE A 87 13.97 6.61 -4.30
C PHE A 87 13.68 6.69 -2.80
N GLY A 88 13.63 5.56 -2.10
CA GLY A 88 13.21 5.54 -0.71
C GLY A 88 12.91 4.15 -0.17
N PHE A 89 12.20 4.09 0.94
CA PHE A 89 11.64 2.85 1.49
C PHE A 89 10.36 3.11 2.26
N THR A 90 9.54 2.07 2.39
CA THR A 90 8.32 2.05 3.19
C THR A 90 8.53 1.19 4.43
N ALA A 91 8.20 1.70 5.60
CA ALA A 91 8.41 0.98 6.84
C ALA A 91 7.45 1.46 7.95
N PHE A 92 7.14 0.55 8.88
CA PHE A 92 6.74 0.96 10.22
C PHE A 92 7.97 1.39 10.99
N ILE A 93 8.03 2.65 11.43
CA ILE A 93 9.18 3.21 12.16
C ILE A 93 8.70 3.80 13.49
N PRO A 94 9.41 3.59 14.61
CA PRO A 94 9.12 4.28 15.86
C PRO A 94 9.13 5.81 15.70
N GLU A 95 8.17 6.50 16.30
CA GLU A 95 8.01 7.96 16.15
C GLU A 95 9.24 8.78 16.58
N SER A 96 9.98 8.31 17.59
CA SER A 96 11.25 8.92 18.02
C SER A 96 12.31 8.90 16.91
N VAL A 97 12.35 7.83 16.12
CA VAL A 97 13.29 7.65 15.02
C VAL A 97 12.87 8.50 13.82
N ILE A 98 11.56 8.60 13.55
CA ILE A 98 11.03 9.49 12.51
C ILE A 98 11.47 10.93 12.78
N THR A 99 11.33 11.39 14.02
CA THR A 99 11.74 12.75 14.42
C THR A 99 13.25 12.97 14.20
N LEU A 100 14.07 11.98 14.56
CA LEU A 100 15.52 12.04 14.37
C LEU A 100 15.90 12.02 12.88
N MET A 101 15.25 11.17 12.09
CA MET A 101 15.46 11.06 10.65
C MET A 101 15.02 12.34 9.93
N ALA A 102 13.92 12.96 10.33
CA ALA A 102 13.49 14.25 9.78
C ALA A 102 14.52 15.35 10.09
N ALA A 103 15.00 15.42 11.34
CA ALA A 103 15.97 16.43 11.77
C ALA A 103 17.33 16.31 11.05
N HIS A 104 17.86 15.10 10.88
CA HIS A 104 19.13 14.88 10.19
C HIS A 104 18.99 14.81 8.67
N GLY A 105 17.90 14.22 8.19
CA GLY A 105 17.63 14.01 6.78
C GLY A 105 17.28 15.27 6.00
N ALA A 106 16.77 16.32 6.66
CA ALA A 106 16.48 17.60 6.03
C ALA A 106 17.70 18.21 5.31
N THR A 107 18.92 18.00 5.86
CA THR A 107 20.17 18.46 5.26
C THR A 107 20.50 17.79 3.92
N CYS A 108 19.98 16.58 3.71
CA CYS A 108 20.22 15.75 2.54
C CYS A 108 18.99 15.67 1.61
N GLY A 109 17.96 16.47 1.88
CA GLY A 109 16.71 16.50 1.11
C GLY A 109 15.78 15.31 1.35
N LEU A 110 15.96 14.59 2.46
CA LEU A 110 15.09 13.48 2.86
C LEU A 110 13.71 14.02 3.24
N LYS A 111 12.67 13.34 2.79
CA LYS A 111 11.27 13.63 3.13
C LYS A 111 10.63 12.40 3.74
N ILE A 112 9.85 12.60 4.78
CA ILE A 112 9.08 11.53 5.43
C ILE A 112 7.62 11.87 5.25
N TYR A 113 6.84 10.92 4.76
CA TYR A 113 5.40 11.00 4.63
C TYR A 113 4.77 9.97 5.55
N ASP A 114 3.85 10.41 6.40
CA ASP A 114 3.04 9.54 7.24
C ASP A 114 1.98 8.83 6.41
N ASN A 115 1.47 7.69 6.91
CA ASN A 115 0.43 6.84 6.30
C ASN A 115 0.78 6.35 4.88
N ALA A 116 1.80 5.51 4.82
CA ALA A 116 2.33 5.00 3.57
C ALA A 116 1.52 3.89 2.89
N CYS A 117 0.40 3.45 3.47
CA CYS A 117 -0.32 2.25 3.04
C CYS A 117 0.67 1.08 2.86
N ALA A 118 1.38 0.74 3.93
CA ALA A 118 2.45 -0.26 3.94
C ALA A 118 2.12 -1.47 3.03
N GLY A 119 2.95 -1.67 2.01
CA GLY A 119 2.78 -2.74 1.01
C GLY A 119 2.22 -2.29 -0.35
N VAL A 120 1.69 -1.07 -0.47
CA VAL A 120 1.26 -0.51 -1.77
C VAL A 120 2.43 0.23 -2.44
N PRO A 121 2.77 -0.06 -3.70
CA PRO A 121 3.78 0.70 -4.45
C PRO A 121 3.39 2.18 -4.51
N TRP A 122 4.21 3.06 -3.94
CA TRP A 122 3.91 4.50 -3.93
C TRP A 122 4.06 5.11 -5.33
N CYS A 123 2.94 5.52 -5.92
CA CYS A 123 2.87 6.13 -7.25
C CYS A 123 3.02 7.66 -7.25
N GLY A 124 3.34 8.29 -6.10
CA GLY A 124 3.53 9.74 -5.99
C GLY A 124 2.25 10.55 -5.71
N GLU A 125 1.11 9.88 -5.55
CA GLU A 125 -0.15 10.49 -5.07
C GLU A 125 -0.25 10.34 -3.55
N ALA A 126 -1.06 11.20 -2.91
CA ALA A 126 -1.07 11.51 -1.48
C ALA A 126 -1.08 10.29 -0.54
N PRO A 127 -0.55 10.44 0.70
CA PRO A 127 -0.73 9.41 1.72
C PRO A 127 -2.20 9.11 1.91
N CYS A 128 -2.48 7.85 2.22
CA CYS A 128 -3.78 7.43 2.76
C CYS A 128 -3.93 7.89 4.22
#